data_AF-A0A1N7QPQ5-F1
#
_entry.id   AF-A0A1N7QPQ5-F1
#
_cell.length_a   1.000
_cell.length_b   1.000
_cell.length_c   1.000
_cell.angle_alpha   90.00
_cell.angle_beta   90.00
_cell.angle_gamma   90.00
#
_symmetry.space_group_name_H-M   'P 1'
#
loop_
_entity.id
_entity.type
_entity.pdbx_description
1 polymer ?
#
loop_
_entity_poly.entity_id
_entity_poly.type
_entity_poly.pdbx_seq_one_letter_code
_entity_poly.pdbx_strand_id
1 'polypeptide(L)'
;MSIPIDLSQMITAEQQASAALDLAKARARARLAAHVSALRAVHITVLPGQDMIYQAKEAEARAWLATPAANLSDYPLLAAEIGITAPDPDQLAQLWLNMGTLWRQAAAQIEALRLGMGAAIDAAQTVEEVEMAVEMIG
;
A
#
# COMPACT_ATOMS: atom_id res chain seq x y z
N MET A 1 16.29 -28.78 53.96
CA MET A 1 16.93 -28.22 52.74
C MET A 1 15.98 -27.16 52.23
N SER A 2 16.31 -25.87 52.39
CA SER A 2 15.47 -24.76 51.91
C SER A 2 16.02 -24.32 50.56
N ILE A 3 15.22 -24.44 49.51
CA ILE A 3 15.59 -23.91 48.18
C ILE A 3 15.18 -22.44 48.19
N PRO A 4 16.11 -21.48 48.13
CA PRO A 4 15.74 -20.08 47.99
C PRO A 4 15.10 -19.87 46.62
N ILE A 5 13.85 -19.39 46.61
CA ILE A 5 13.22 -18.91 45.38
C ILE A 5 13.78 -17.53 45.08
N ASP A 6 14.43 -17.39 43.93
CA ASP A 6 14.88 -16.10 43.44
C ASP A 6 13.70 -15.34 42.80
N LEU A 7 13.08 -14.49 43.60
CA LEU A 7 11.94 -13.66 43.18
C LEU A 7 12.32 -12.62 42.11
N SER A 8 13.62 -12.37 41.88
CA SER A 8 14.07 -11.48 40.80
C SER A 8 13.83 -12.05 39.39
N GLN A 9 13.51 -13.34 39.29
CA GLN A 9 13.16 -14.02 38.05
C GLN A 9 11.65 -14.19 37.83
N MET A 10 10.79 -13.66 38.71
CA MET A 10 9.35 -13.75 38.54
C MET A 10 8.83 -12.66 37.60
N ILE A 11 8.23 -13.06 36.47
CA ILE A 11 7.52 -12.15 35.58
C ILE A 11 6.20 -11.74 36.24
N THR A 12 5.96 -10.43 36.37
CA THR A 12 4.71 -9.91 36.93
C THR A 12 3.56 -10.01 35.92
N ALA A 13 2.31 -9.99 36.39
CA ALA A 13 1.14 -9.94 35.51
C ALA A 13 1.16 -8.70 34.59
N GLU A 14 1.70 -7.58 35.06
CA GLU A 14 1.87 -6.35 34.27
C GLU A 14 2.90 -6.54 33.16
N GLN A 15 4.04 -7.18 33.45
CA GLN A 15 5.05 -7.51 32.44
C GLN A 15 4.50 -8.48 31.39
N GLN A 16 3.70 -9.47 31.82
CA GLN A 16 3.01 -10.39 30.89
C GLN A 16 2.01 -9.64 30.01
N ALA A 17 1.21 -8.74 30.59
CA ALA A 17 0.23 -7.94 29.85
C ALA A 17 0.90 -6.99 28.84
N SER A 18 1.97 -6.32 29.23
CA SER A 18 2.76 -5.47 28.33
C SER A 18 3.34 -6.27 27.16
N ALA A 19 3.97 -7.42 27.44
CA ALA A 19 4.52 -8.28 26.39
C ALA A 19 3.45 -8.83 25.44
N ALA A 20 2.26 -9.16 25.97
CA ALA A 20 1.12 -9.57 25.17
C ALA A 20 0.61 -8.44 24.27
N LEU A 21 0.52 -7.22 24.79
CA LEU A 21 0.14 -6.03 24.01
C LEU A 21 1.12 -5.74 22.88
N ASP A 22 2.43 -5.77 23.17
CA ASP A 22 3.47 -5.53 22.17
C ASP A 22 3.41 -6.57 21.03
N LEU A 23 3.21 -7.83 21.39
CA LEU A 23 3.03 -8.92 20.42
C LEU A 23 1.75 -8.74 19.59
N ALA A 24 0.64 -8.33 20.22
CA ALA A 24 -0.62 -8.06 19.52
C ALA A 24 -0.44 -6.94 18.50
N LYS A 25 0.18 -5.81 18.89
CA LYS A 25 0.47 -4.69 17.99
C LYS A 25 1.36 -5.10 16.81
N ALA A 26 2.40 -5.91 17.06
CA ALA A 26 3.27 -6.39 16.00
C ALA A 26 2.51 -7.25 14.97
N ARG A 27 1.64 -8.16 15.44
CA ARG A 27 0.80 -9.00 14.57
C ARG A 27 -0.22 -8.18 13.80
N ALA A 28 -0.88 -7.23 14.45
CA ALA A 28 -1.83 -6.31 13.84
C ALA A 28 -1.17 -5.50 12.71
N ARG A 29 0.06 -4.99 12.92
CA ARG A 29 0.81 -4.29 11.87
C ARG A 29 1.17 -5.18 10.68
N ALA A 30 1.53 -6.43 10.93
CA ALA A 30 1.80 -7.40 9.86
C ALA A 30 0.53 -7.69 9.03
N ARG A 31 -0.62 -7.90 9.70
CA ARG A 31 -1.94 -8.07 9.05
C ARG A 31 -2.30 -6.84 8.21
N LEU A 32 -2.14 -5.64 8.76
CA LEU A 32 -2.38 -4.38 8.05
C LEU A 32 -1.50 -4.22 6.81
N ALA A 33 -0.21 -4.52 6.92
CA ALA A 33 0.70 -4.45 5.78
C ALA A 33 0.29 -5.43 4.67
N ALA A 34 -0.07 -6.67 5.03
CA ALA A 34 -0.53 -7.67 4.07
C ALA A 34 -1.84 -7.25 3.39
N HIS A 35 -2.80 -6.75 4.15
CA HIS A 35 -4.08 -6.28 3.62
C HIS A 35 -3.93 -5.10 2.68
N VAL A 36 -3.16 -4.09 3.07
CA VAL A 36 -2.86 -2.94 2.20
C VAL A 36 -2.14 -3.37 0.92
N SER A 37 -1.20 -4.32 1.02
CA SER A 37 -0.53 -4.87 -0.16
C SER A 37 -1.51 -5.56 -1.10
N ALA A 38 -2.45 -6.35 -0.56
CA ALA A 38 -3.48 -7.02 -1.35
C ALA A 38 -4.41 -6.02 -2.04
N LEU A 39 -4.86 -4.98 -1.33
CA LEU A 39 -5.69 -3.91 -1.90
C LEU A 39 -4.97 -3.19 -3.06
N ARG A 40 -3.69 -2.86 -2.90
CA ARG A 40 -2.91 -2.24 -3.98
C ARG A 40 -2.80 -3.15 -5.19
N ALA A 41 -2.55 -4.44 -4.99
CA ALA A 41 -2.41 -5.44 -6.06
C ALA A 41 -3.68 -5.63 -6.92
N VAL A 42 -4.86 -5.17 -6.47
CA VAL A 42 -6.08 -5.14 -7.29
C VAL A 42 -5.99 -4.06 -8.39
N HIS A 43 -5.24 -2.99 -8.15
CA HIS A 43 -5.18 -1.82 -9.04
C HIS A 43 -3.90 -1.75 -9.89
N ILE A 44 -2.81 -2.38 -9.43
CA ILE A 44 -1.51 -2.34 -10.10
C ILE A 44 -0.98 -3.75 -10.36
N THR A 45 -0.20 -3.90 -11.42
CA THR A 45 0.56 -5.13 -11.65
C THR A 45 1.79 -5.17 -10.74
N VAL A 46 1.90 -6.23 -9.93
CA VAL A 46 3.06 -6.46 -9.07
C VAL A 46 4.17 -7.12 -9.89
N LEU A 47 5.08 -6.32 -10.43
CA LEU A 47 6.23 -6.76 -11.20
C LEU A 47 7.42 -5.80 -10.94
N PRO A 48 8.66 -6.29 -10.78
CA PRO A 48 9.82 -5.42 -10.57
C PRO A 48 9.94 -4.35 -11.66
N GLY A 49 10.05 -3.08 -11.26
CA GLY A 49 10.16 -1.93 -12.17
C GLY A 49 8.84 -1.46 -12.79
N GLN A 50 7.71 -2.15 -12.56
CA GLN A 50 6.43 -1.81 -13.18
C GLN A 50 5.90 -0.44 -12.76
N ASP A 51 6.13 -0.03 -11.51
CA ASP A 51 5.75 1.30 -11.03
C ASP A 51 6.48 2.41 -11.80
N MET A 52 7.76 2.19 -12.13
CA MET A 52 8.55 3.12 -12.94
C MET A 52 8.00 3.21 -14.37
N ILE A 53 7.59 2.07 -14.93
CA ILE A 53 6.94 2.03 -16.25
C ILE A 53 5.62 2.80 -16.24
N TYR A 54 4.77 2.63 -15.22
CA TYR A 54 3.51 3.38 -15.14
C TYR A 54 3.74 4.89 -15.02
N GLN A 55 4.73 5.32 -14.24
CA GLN A 55 5.09 6.74 -14.12
C GLN A 55 5.61 7.30 -15.44
N ALA A 56 6.47 6.56 -16.15
CA ALA A 56 6.98 6.97 -17.46
C ALA A 56 5.87 7.06 -18.51
N LYS A 57 4.94 6.09 -18.53
CA LYS A 57 3.74 6.11 -19.38
C LYS A 57 2.88 7.34 -19.11
N GLU A 58 2.59 7.66 -17.86
CA GLU A 58 1.81 8.84 -17.51
C GLU A 58 2.52 10.14 -17.94
N ALA A 59 3.85 10.20 -17.81
CA ALA A 59 4.64 11.35 -18.26
C ALA A 59 4.58 11.54 -19.79
N GLU A 60 4.78 10.47 -20.57
CA GLU A 60 4.64 10.52 -22.03
C GLU A 60 3.23 10.92 -22.46
N ALA A 61 2.20 10.36 -21.83
CA ALA A 61 0.80 10.71 -22.14
C ALA A 61 0.50 12.20 -21.89
N ARG A 62 0.99 12.76 -20.78
CA ARG A 62 0.83 14.20 -20.49
C ARG A 62 1.55 15.05 -21.54
N ALA A 63 2.79 14.68 -21.87
CA ALA A 63 3.59 15.43 -22.83
C ALA A 63 3.03 15.35 -24.26
N TRP A 64 2.47 14.20 -24.66
CA TRP A 64 1.81 14.00 -25.94
C TRP A 64 0.60 14.93 -26.08
N LEU A 65 -0.35 14.88 -25.13
CA LEU A 65 -1.58 15.68 -25.20
C LEU A 65 -1.34 17.19 -25.03
N ALA A 66 -0.21 17.59 -24.43
CA ALA A 66 0.17 18.99 -24.29
C ALA A 66 0.88 19.57 -25.52
N THR A 67 1.29 18.73 -26.49
CA THR A 67 2.12 19.14 -27.63
C THR A 67 1.35 19.00 -28.94
N PRO A 68 0.86 20.11 -29.52
CA PRO A 68 0.24 20.08 -30.84
C PRO A 68 1.21 19.55 -31.90
N ALA A 69 0.73 18.67 -32.78
CA ALA A 69 1.54 18.06 -33.85
C ALA A 69 2.83 17.36 -33.34
N ALA A 70 2.75 16.72 -32.17
CA ALA A 70 3.83 15.91 -31.61
C ALA A 70 4.31 14.83 -32.59
N ASN A 71 5.62 14.57 -32.59
CA ASN A 71 6.20 13.47 -33.34
C ASN A 71 6.23 12.20 -32.48
N LEU A 72 5.54 11.14 -32.92
CA LEU A 72 5.42 9.89 -32.17
C LEU A 72 6.77 9.22 -31.85
N SER A 73 7.82 9.47 -32.63
CA SER A 73 9.16 8.92 -32.34
C SER A 73 9.75 9.40 -31.01
N ASP A 74 9.26 10.51 -30.48
CA ASP A 74 9.75 11.11 -29.23
C ASP A 74 9.08 10.49 -27.99
N TYR A 75 8.12 9.58 -28.20
CA TYR A 75 7.31 8.93 -27.16
C TYR A 75 7.38 7.39 -27.31
N PRO A 76 8.52 6.79 -26.96
CA PRO A 76 8.79 5.38 -27.25
C PRO A 76 7.82 4.41 -26.57
N LEU A 77 7.28 4.73 -25.40
CA LEU A 77 6.29 3.85 -24.75
C LEU A 77 4.93 3.94 -25.47
N LEU A 78 4.48 5.15 -25.84
CA LEU A 78 3.26 5.29 -26.66
C LEU A 78 3.43 4.55 -27.98
N ALA A 79 4.53 4.79 -28.69
CA ALA A 79 4.82 4.15 -29.97
C ALA A 79 4.79 2.61 -29.89
N ALA A 80 5.24 2.03 -28.78
CA ALA A 80 5.31 0.59 -28.59
C ALA A 80 3.97 -0.10 -28.29
N GLU A 81 2.95 0.62 -27.82
CA GLU A 81 1.68 0.02 -27.36
C GLU A 81 0.46 0.38 -28.23
N ILE A 82 0.62 1.28 -29.20
CA ILE A 82 -0.41 1.56 -30.20
C ILE A 82 -0.69 0.29 -31.03
N GLY A 83 -1.96 0.01 -31.27
CA GLY A 83 -2.44 -1.20 -31.92
C GLY A 83 -2.48 -2.43 -31.01
N ILE A 84 -1.90 -2.37 -29.81
CA ILE A 84 -1.95 -3.44 -28.80
C ILE A 84 -2.95 -3.08 -27.70
N THR A 85 -2.79 -1.91 -27.10
CA THR A 85 -3.61 -1.47 -25.95
C THR A 85 -4.71 -0.51 -26.35
N ALA A 86 -4.45 0.35 -27.34
CA ALA A 86 -5.43 1.27 -27.92
C ALA A 86 -5.09 1.50 -29.41
N PRO A 87 -6.06 1.90 -30.25
CA PRO A 87 -5.86 1.95 -31.70
C PRO A 87 -4.99 3.11 -32.18
N ASP A 88 -4.85 4.18 -31.39
CA ASP A 88 -4.11 5.40 -31.76
C ASP A 88 -3.48 6.06 -30.51
N PRO A 89 -2.48 6.97 -30.68
CA PRO A 89 -1.75 7.56 -29.56
C PRO A 89 -2.60 8.47 -28.67
N ASP A 90 -3.61 9.15 -29.21
CA ASP A 90 -4.47 10.05 -28.42
C ASP A 90 -5.33 9.24 -27.45
N GLN A 91 -5.94 8.16 -27.94
CA GLN A 91 -6.71 7.23 -27.13
C GLN A 91 -5.84 6.53 -26.10
N LEU A 92 -4.62 6.11 -26.48
CA LEU A 92 -3.69 5.48 -25.55
C LEU A 92 -3.25 6.42 -24.42
N ALA A 93 -2.88 7.66 -24.77
CA ALA A 93 -2.49 8.68 -23.82
C ALA A 93 -3.64 8.97 -22.84
N GLN A 94 -4.85 9.20 -23.35
CA GLN A 94 -6.01 9.45 -22.49
C GLN A 94 -6.34 8.26 -21.59
N LEU A 95 -6.23 7.03 -22.10
CA LEU A 95 -6.39 5.81 -21.31
C LEU A 95 -5.40 5.77 -20.13
N TRP A 96 -4.11 6.01 -20.37
CA TRP A 96 -3.11 6.02 -19.30
C TRP A 96 -3.37 7.12 -18.26
N LEU A 97 -3.78 8.32 -18.68
CA LEU A 97 -4.15 9.39 -17.73
C LEU A 97 -5.37 9.04 -16.89
N ASN A 98 -6.37 8.39 -17.48
CA ASN A 98 -7.56 7.91 -16.78
C ASN A 98 -7.17 6.86 -15.74
N MET A 99 -6.35 5.88 -16.12
CA MET A 99 -5.85 4.85 -15.20
C MET A 99 -5.04 5.46 -14.05
N GLY A 100 -4.15 6.42 -14.32
CA GLY A 100 -3.41 7.13 -13.27
C GLY A 100 -4.33 7.89 -12.31
N THR A 101 -5.44 8.43 -12.81
CA THR A 101 -6.44 9.12 -11.98
C THR A 101 -7.21 8.17 -11.08
N LEU A 102 -7.68 7.04 -11.64
CA LEU A 102 -8.35 5.98 -10.87
C LEU A 102 -7.42 5.41 -9.80
N TRP A 103 -6.15 5.17 -10.15
CA TRP A 103 -5.14 4.72 -9.20
C TRP A 103 -4.95 5.72 -8.06
N ARG A 104 -4.76 7.01 -8.34
CA ARG A 104 -4.59 8.02 -7.27
C ARG A 104 -5.79 8.08 -6.32
N GLN A 105 -7.00 7.99 -6.84
CA GLN A 105 -8.21 7.97 -6.01
C GLN A 105 -8.27 6.73 -5.10
N ALA A 106 -7.93 5.55 -5.62
CA ALA A 106 -7.85 4.32 -4.83
C ALA A 106 -6.70 4.39 -3.80
N ALA A 107 -5.51 4.81 -4.23
CA ALA A 107 -4.33 4.92 -3.40
C ALA A 107 -4.53 5.86 -2.22
N ALA A 108 -5.22 6.99 -2.41
CA ALA A 108 -5.54 7.93 -1.33
C ALA A 108 -6.42 7.28 -0.24
N GLN A 109 -7.44 6.51 -0.66
CA GLN A 109 -8.33 5.79 0.27
C GLN A 109 -7.58 4.68 1.02
N ILE A 110 -6.77 3.89 0.30
CA ILE A 110 -5.96 2.83 0.89
C ILE A 110 -4.95 3.40 1.89
N GLU A 111 -4.32 4.54 1.57
CA GLU A 111 -3.33 5.17 2.44
C GLU A 111 -3.98 5.80 3.69
N ALA A 112 -5.15 6.43 3.54
CA ALA A 112 -5.92 6.91 4.67
C ALA A 112 -6.30 5.77 5.63
N LEU A 113 -6.73 4.62 5.08
CA LEU A 113 -6.98 3.40 5.86
C LEU A 113 -5.72 2.92 6.58
N ARG A 114 -4.58 2.81 5.86
CA ARG A 114 -3.31 2.37 6.45
C ARG A 114 -2.86 3.26 7.61
N LEU A 115 -2.94 4.57 7.44
CA LEU A 115 -2.53 5.53 8.46
C LEU A 115 -3.51 5.56 9.64
N GLY A 116 -4.82 5.54 9.36
CA GLY A 116 -5.86 5.55 10.40
C GLY A 116 -5.79 4.30 11.29
N MET A 117 -5.71 3.11 10.69
CA MET A 117 -5.60 1.86 11.44
C MET A 117 -4.26 1.75 12.16
N GLY A 118 -3.16 2.20 11.53
CA GLY A 118 -1.85 2.27 12.17
C GLY A 118 -1.88 3.14 13.44
N ALA A 119 -2.51 4.31 13.37
CA ALA A 119 -2.66 5.18 14.53
C ALA A 119 -3.53 4.56 15.64
N ALA A 120 -4.60 3.83 15.28
CA ALA A 120 -5.45 3.13 16.24
C ALA A 120 -4.69 1.99 16.95
N ILE A 121 -3.91 1.18 16.21
CA ILE A 121 -3.04 0.14 16.80
C ILE A 121 -2.02 0.77 17.77
N ASP A 122 -1.46 1.92 17.42
CA ASP A 122 -0.45 2.59 18.22
C ASP A 122 -1.04 3.13 19.53
N ALA A 123 -2.24 3.71 19.45
CA ALA A 123 -2.96 4.27 20.60
C ALA A 123 -3.54 3.20 21.55
N ALA A 124 -3.75 1.97 21.08
CA ALA A 124 -4.34 0.90 21.88
C ALA A 124 -3.51 0.59 23.14
N GLN A 125 -4.19 0.47 24.28
CA GLN A 125 -3.64 0.18 25.59
C GLN A 125 -3.92 -1.27 26.03
N THR A 126 -4.76 -1.99 25.29
CA THR A 126 -5.12 -3.37 25.58
C THR A 126 -5.10 -4.23 24.31
N VAL A 127 -4.99 -5.56 24.48
CA VAL A 127 -5.05 -6.50 23.35
C VAL A 127 -6.41 -6.42 22.64
N GLU A 128 -7.49 -6.27 23.41
CA GLU A 128 -8.85 -6.10 22.89
C GLU A 128 -8.95 -4.89 21.95
N GLU A 129 -8.40 -3.74 22.37
CA GLU A 129 -8.37 -2.52 21.55
C GLU A 129 -7.55 -2.70 20.28
N VAL A 130 -6.46 -3.47 20.32
CA VAL A 130 -5.68 -3.81 19.12
C VAL A 130 -6.51 -4.64 18.15
N GLU A 131 -7.23 -5.66 18.64
CA GLU A 131 -8.08 -6.50 17.78
C GLU A 131 -9.25 -5.71 17.19
N MET A 132 -9.90 -4.84 17.98
CA MET A 132 -10.92 -3.91 17.48
C MET A 132 -10.37 -2.99 16.38
N ALA A 133 -9.14 -2.50 16.55
CA ALA A 133 -8.49 -1.63 15.55
C ALA A 133 -8.25 -2.34 14.20
N VAL A 134 -8.23 -3.67 14.17
CA VAL A 134 -8.01 -4.48 12.96
C VAL A 134 -9.17 -5.40 12.59
N GLU A 135 -10.32 -5.27 13.24
CA GLU A 135 -11.49 -6.12 13.00
C GLU A 135 -11.96 -6.07 11.54
N MET A 136 -11.82 -4.91 10.89
CA MET A 136 -12.17 -4.70 9.49
C MET A 136 -11.15 -5.27 8.49
N ILE A 137 -10.00 -5.75 8.98
CA ILE A 137 -9.03 -6.48 8.18
C ILE A 137 -9.47 -7.94 8.12
N GLY A 138 -10.28 -8.25 7.10
CA GLY A 138 -10.72 -9.61 6.78
C GLY A 138 -9.56 -10.60 6.68
#